data_AF-A0A350JLX6-F1
#
_entry.id   AF-A0A350JLX6-F1
#
_cell.length_a   1.000
_cell.length_b   1.000
_cell.length_c   1.000
_cell.angle_alpha   90.00
_cell.angle_beta   90.00
_cell.angle_gamma   90.00
#
_symmetry.space_group_name_H-M   'P 1'
#
loop_
_entity.id
_entity.type
_entity.pdbx_description
1 polymer ?
#
loop_
_entity_poly.entity_id
_entity_poly.type
_entity_poly.pdbx_seq_one_letter_code
_entity_poly.pdbx_strand_id
1 'polypeptide(L)'
;MIGVSHLKMSHSMILEDNPHKIFSNPFGLCQGDFWFNLSLVLTIAIIGTSCNPDLKKTTAEEFKTTIQGEAQGTTWNIAYYDIRERNLKPEVDSVLDAIDLSISTYLPNSVIDRWNESDSGGNVDRLFMEVLIESWNAFQASDGAFDPTVKPLVSLWGFGPEKFENPSAVDDAEIERLKRFVGFDTLKFYFKGEKLEISELGGLKKLPDSIFLWKPASEFELDFNAIGQGWSVDKVAEVFRVREIEVFFIEIGGEIVVGKPKPDGELWRFGIDKPESDMENRALQAIIKLRNRALATSGNYRKFYERDGVRYAHTIDPSTGIPVQHNLLSATVLGSSAAEADAMATAFMVIGKDSTLSLLKEKTYLSNYVYLIYDSAGVNKTFISPQIKRLIENPE
;
A
#
# COMPACT_ATOMS: atom_id res chain seq x y z
N MET A 1 -14.84 -61.12 -0.62
CA MET A 1 -16.14 -61.16 0.10
C MET A 1 -16.62 -59.73 0.19
N ILE A 2 -17.46 -59.27 -0.75
CA ILE A 2 -18.93 -59.12 -0.62
C ILE A 2 -19.27 -58.19 0.57
N GLY A 3 -19.94 -57.05 0.45
CA GLY A 3 -20.67 -56.49 -0.70
C GLY A 3 -21.32 -55.15 -0.32
N VAL A 4 -21.82 -54.49 -1.37
CA VAL A 4 -22.67 -53.30 -1.36
C VAL A 4 -24.06 -53.65 -0.80
N SER A 5 -24.70 -52.75 -0.05
CA SER A 5 -26.17 -52.60 -0.12
C SER A 5 -26.68 -51.26 0.43
N HIS A 6 -27.53 -50.66 -0.38
CA HIS A 6 -28.43 -49.54 -0.10
C HIS A 6 -29.50 -49.90 0.94
N LEU A 7 -30.02 -48.88 1.64
CA LEU A 7 -31.44 -48.85 2.01
C LEU A 7 -32.04 -47.46 1.85
N LYS A 8 -33.11 -47.43 1.05
CA LYS A 8 -34.11 -46.38 0.83
C LYS A 8 -35.13 -46.37 1.97
N MET A 9 -35.74 -45.21 2.22
CA MET A 9 -37.18 -44.99 2.47
C MET A 9 -37.40 -43.46 2.36
N SER A 10 -38.08 -42.87 1.37
CA SER A 10 -39.48 -42.96 0.88
C SER A 10 -40.50 -42.31 1.81
N HIS A 11 -41.13 -41.22 1.33
CA HIS A 11 -42.55 -40.79 1.37
C HIS A 11 -42.53 -39.38 0.70
N SER A 12 -43.04 -39.05 -0.50
CA SER A 12 -44.34 -39.24 -1.16
C SER A 12 -45.51 -38.86 -0.23
N MET A 13 -46.48 -38.00 -0.56
CA MET A 13 -46.98 -37.56 -1.88
C MET A 13 -48.10 -36.50 -1.70
N ILE A 14 -48.55 -35.90 -2.82
CA ILE A 14 -49.90 -35.34 -3.13
C ILE A 14 -50.18 -33.91 -2.60
N LEU A 15 -50.27 -32.86 -3.43
CA LEU A 15 -51.15 -32.51 -4.59
C LEU A 15 -52.48 -31.84 -4.17
N GLU A 16 -52.75 -30.70 -4.82
CA GLU A 16 -54.03 -30.14 -5.32
C GLU A 16 -53.99 -28.59 -5.23
N ASP A 17 -53.88 -27.86 -6.33
CA ASP A 17 -54.86 -27.52 -7.39
C ASP A 17 -55.73 -26.27 -7.10
N ASN A 18 -55.33 -25.18 -7.78
CA ASN A 18 -56.14 -24.34 -8.66
C ASN A 18 -57.23 -23.37 -8.08
N PRO A 19 -57.79 -22.44 -8.90
CA PRO A 19 -57.93 -21.02 -8.55
C PRO A 19 -59.42 -20.57 -8.58
N HIS A 20 -59.68 -19.25 -8.55
CA HIS A 20 -60.84 -18.52 -9.11
C HIS A 20 -61.50 -17.49 -8.16
N LYS A 21 -61.68 -16.28 -8.70
CA LYS A 21 -62.80 -15.30 -8.60
C LYS A 21 -62.22 -13.95 -9.07
N ILE A 22 -62.58 -13.27 -10.16
CA ILE A 22 -63.81 -13.00 -10.94
C ILE A 22 -64.96 -12.36 -10.13
N PHE A 23 -65.20 -11.08 -10.43
CA PHE A 23 -66.47 -10.32 -10.44
C PHE A 23 -66.34 -9.31 -11.62
N SER A 24 -66.92 -9.53 -12.81
CA SER A 24 -68.22 -9.06 -13.37
C SER A 24 -68.60 -7.59 -13.08
N ASN A 25 -68.43 -6.62 -14.02
CA ASN A 25 -69.31 -6.10 -15.12
C ASN A 25 -70.51 -5.22 -14.62
N PRO A 26 -71.20 -4.33 -15.41
CA PRO A 26 -71.27 -4.20 -16.89
C PRO A 26 -71.52 -2.78 -17.52
N PHE A 27 -71.71 -2.76 -18.87
CA PHE A 27 -72.30 -1.74 -19.78
C PHE A 27 -71.40 -0.55 -20.23
N GLY A 28 -71.35 -0.12 -21.49
CA GLY A 28 -72.06 -0.48 -22.73
C GLY A 28 -71.52 0.39 -23.90
N LEU A 29 -71.56 -0.14 -25.11
CA LEU A 29 -71.17 0.52 -26.37
C LEU A 29 -72.18 1.62 -26.77
N CYS A 30 -71.70 2.76 -27.26
CA CYS A 30 -72.44 3.60 -28.20
C CYS A 30 -71.47 4.39 -29.11
N GLN A 31 -71.76 4.32 -30.42
CA GLN A 31 -71.10 5.03 -31.52
C GLN A 31 -71.33 6.54 -31.46
N GLY A 32 -70.43 7.32 -32.08
CA GLY A 32 -70.68 8.72 -32.43
C GLY A 32 -69.45 9.40 -33.03
N ASP A 33 -69.42 9.52 -34.35
CA ASP A 33 -68.52 10.42 -35.08
C ASP A 33 -68.74 11.87 -34.64
N PHE A 34 -67.67 12.60 -34.29
CA PHE A 34 -67.70 14.07 -34.29
C PHE A 34 -66.33 14.64 -34.64
N TRP A 35 -66.29 15.30 -35.79
CA TRP A 35 -65.19 16.15 -36.23
C TRP A 35 -65.11 17.39 -35.35
N PHE A 36 -63.94 17.69 -34.79
CA PHE A 36 -63.56 19.07 -34.45
C PHE A 36 -62.05 19.27 -34.60
N ASN A 37 -61.69 20.15 -35.54
CA ASN A 37 -60.40 20.81 -35.60
C ASN A 37 -60.18 21.59 -34.31
N LEU A 38 -59.04 21.37 -33.66
CA LEU A 38 -58.47 22.37 -32.75
C LEU A 38 -56.96 22.40 -32.95
N SER A 39 -56.49 23.44 -33.65
CA SER A 39 -55.10 23.82 -33.74
C SER A 39 -54.54 24.06 -32.33
N LEU A 40 -53.72 23.14 -31.84
CA LEU A 40 -52.87 23.39 -30.69
C LEU A 40 -51.54 23.95 -31.20
N VAL A 41 -51.39 25.27 -31.11
CA VAL A 41 -50.11 25.96 -31.26
C VAL A 41 -49.19 25.46 -30.15
N LEU A 42 -48.23 24.60 -30.49
CA LEU A 42 -47.17 24.20 -29.58
C LEU A 42 -46.20 25.38 -29.46
N THR A 43 -46.42 26.26 -28.49
CA THR A 43 -45.44 27.28 -28.12
C THR A 43 -44.24 26.56 -27.53
N ILE A 44 -43.20 26.36 -28.33
CA ILE A 44 -41.88 25.96 -27.84
C ILE A 44 -41.40 27.12 -26.99
N ALA A 45 -41.55 26.98 -25.67
CA ALA A 45 -40.84 27.81 -24.72
C ALA A 45 -39.36 27.48 -24.87
N ILE A 46 -38.66 28.27 -25.69
CA ILE A 46 -37.21 28.38 -25.66
C ILE A 46 -36.90 28.91 -24.27
N ILE A 47 -36.64 28.01 -23.32
CA ILE A 47 -35.99 28.36 -22.07
C ILE A 47 -34.60 28.84 -22.50
N GLY A 48 -34.48 30.16 -22.63
CA GLY A 48 -33.21 30.81 -22.82
C GLY A 48 -32.29 30.31 -21.72
N THR A 49 -31.26 29.58 -22.12
CA THR A 49 -30.10 29.29 -21.29
C THR A 49 -29.57 30.63 -20.79
N SER A 50 -29.96 31.00 -19.58
CA SER A 50 -29.23 31.97 -18.80
C SER A 50 -27.87 31.34 -18.56
N CYS A 51 -26.89 31.70 -19.41
CA CYS A 51 -25.49 31.48 -19.12
C CYS A 51 -25.22 32.17 -17.79
N ASN A 52 -25.04 31.37 -16.75
CA ASN A 52 -24.56 31.85 -15.48
C ASN A 52 -23.15 32.40 -15.71
N PRO A 53 -22.90 33.72 -15.56
CA PRO A 53 -21.61 34.32 -15.87
C PRO A 53 -20.49 33.92 -14.90
N ASP A 54 -20.82 33.14 -13.85
CA ASP A 54 -19.87 32.64 -12.86
C ASP A 54 -19.29 31.26 -13.16
N LEU A 55 -19.72 30.57 -14.23
CA LEU A 55 -19.02 29.38 -14.73
C LEU A 55 -17.79 29.79 -15.56
N LYS A 56 -16.76 30.32 -14.89
CA LYS A 56 -15.51 30.74 -15.51
C LYS A 56 -14.61 29.58 -15.93
N LYS A 57 -14.80 28.40 -15.34
CA LYS A 57 -13.99 27.21 -15.60
C LYS A 57 -14.60 26.39 -16.72
N THR A 58 -13.84 26.18 -17.77
CA THR A 58 -14.23 25.49 -19.00
C THR A 58 -13.36 24.27 -19.31
N THR A 59 -12.25 24.10 -18.59
CA THR A 59 -11.28 23.03 -18.79
C THR A 59 -11.06 22.25 -17.49
N ALA A 60 -10.73 20.97 -17.63
CA ALA A 60 -10.49 20.12 -16.48
C ALA A 60 -9.26 20.54 -15.66
N GLU A 61 -8.26 21.17 -16.28
CA GLU A 61 -7.07 21.71 -15.58
C GLU A 61 -7.41 22.80 -14.56
N GLU A 62 -8.50 23.53 -14.76
CA GLU A 62 -8.94 24.54 -13.78
C GLU A 62 -9.52 23.93 -12.49
N PHE A 63 -9.77 22.62 -12.48
CA PHE A 63 -10.19 21.86 -11.29
C PHE A 63 -9.03 21.11 -10.62
N LYS A 64 -7.79 21.32 -11.09
CA LYS A 64 -6.60 20.76 -10.46
C LYS A 64 -6.27 21.52 -9.18
N THR A 65 -6.07 20.76 -8.11
CA THR A 65 -5.56 21.25 -6.83
C THR A 65 -4.26 20.54 -6.51
N THR A 66 -3.27 21.28 -6.01
CA THR A 66 -2.03 20.74 -5.47
C THR A 66 -1.90 21.14 -4.01
N ILE A 67 -1.56 20.19 -3.16
CA ILE A 67 -1.26 20.41 -1.74
C ILE A 67 0.07 19.72 -1.41
N GLN A 68 0.80 20.27 -0.45
CA GLN A 68 2.11 19.78 -0.04
C GLN A 68 2.32 20.05 1.46
N GLY A 69 3.25 19.32 2.05
CA GLY A 69 3.64 19.47 3.45
C GLY A 69 4.77 18.53 3.84
N GLU A 70 4.95 18.36 5.14
CA GLU A 70 5.98 17.51 5.73
C GLU A 70 5.34 16.53 6.72
N ALA A 71 5.84 15.30 6.75
CA ALA A 71 5.48 14.25 7.70
C ALA A 71 6.56 13.16 7.67
N GLN A 72 6.70 12.37 8.74
CA GLN A 72 7.56 11.16 8.72
C GLN A 72 9.02 11.42 8.31
N GLY A 73 9.57 12.59 8.69
CA GLY A 73 10.94 12.99 8.35
C GLY A 73 11.18 13.29 6.87
N THR A 74 10.11 13.48 6.08
CA THR A 74 10.17 13.76 4.65
C THR A 74 9.08 14.77 4.23
N THR A 75 9.00 15.04 2.93
CA THR A 75 7.92 15.83 2.32
C THR A 75 6.86 14.92 1.71
N TRP A 76 5.67 15.46 1.54
CA TRP A 76 4.61 14.85 0.73
C TRP A 76 4.06 15.85 -0.28
N ASN A 77 3.67 15.33 -1.44
CA ASN A 77 3.13 16.10 -2.56
C ASN A 77 1.89 15.39 -3.13
N ILE A 78 0.79 16.12 -3.26
CA ILE A 78 -0.46 15.55 -3.77
C ILE A 78 -1.05 16.48 -4.83
N ALA A 79 -1.45 15.90 -5.95
CA ALA A 79 -2.20 16.59 -7.00
C ALA A 79 -3.48 15.83 -7.29
N TYR A 80 -4.61 16.53 -7.38
CA TYR A 80 -5.91 15.90 -7.62
C TYR A 80 -6.84 16.84 -8.38
N TYR A 81 -7.87 16.25 -9.01
CA TYR A 81 -8.87 17.01 -9.75
C TYR A 81 -10.22 16.87 -9.04
N ASP A 82 -10.76 17.98 -8.54
CA ASP A 82 -12.04 18.02 -7.83
C ASP A 82 -12.91 19.15 -8.35
N ILE A 83 -14.04 18.78 -8.97
CA ILE A 83 -15.02 19.76 -9.47
C ILE A 83 -15.65 20.59 -8.35
N ARG A 84 -15.60 20.10 -7.11
CA ARG A 84 -16.11 20.79 -5.92
C ARG A 84 -15.06 21.72 -5.29
N GLU A 85 -13.83 21.73 -5.81
CA GLU A 85 -12.73 22.58 -5.36
C GLU A 85 -12.47 22.50 -3.86
N ARG A 86 -12.68 21.31 -3.26
CA ARG A 86 -12.45 21.12 -1.83
C ARG A 86 -10.96 21.08 -1.56
N ASN A 87 -10.54 21.73 -0.48
CA ASN A 87 -9.18 21.58 0.04
C ASN A 87 -9.15 20.40 1.03
N LEU A 88 -8.53 19.29 0.62
CA LEU A 88 -8.39 18.09 1.47
C LEU A 88 -7.14 18.11 2.38
N LYS A 89 -6.34 19.18 2.38
CA LYS A 89 -5.13 19.24 3.22
C LYS A 89 -5.41 18.96 4.71
N PRO A 90 -6.46 19.52 5.34
CA PRO A 90 -6.72 19.25 6.76
C PRO A 90 -6.98 17.76 7.06
N GLU A 91 -7.69 17.05 6.17
CA GLU A 91 -7.89 15.61 6.33
C GLU A 91 -6.62 14.81 6.10
N VAL A 92 -5.77 15.21 5.15
CA VAL A 92 -4.46 14.59 4.93
C VAL A 92 -3.57 14.76 6.17
N ASP A 93 -3.43 15.99 6.66
CA ASP A 93 -2.65 16.29 7.87
C ASP A 93 -3.15 15.45 9.06
N SER A 94 -4.48 15.40 9.27
CA SER A 94 -5.07 14.64 10.36
C SER A 94 -4.83 13.13 10.27
N VAL A 95 -4.76 12.56 9.07
CA VAL A 95 -4.44 11.14 8.89
C VAL A 95 -2.97 10.89 9.20
N LEU A 96 -2.07 11.72 8.69
CA LEU A 96 -0.62 11.57 8.91
C LEU A 96 -0.27 11.75 10.39
N ASP A 97 -0.87 12.73 11.08
CA ASP A 97 -0.69 12.93 12.52
C ASP A 97 -1.15 11.71 13.34
N ALA A 98 -2.29 11.10 12.96
CA ALA A 98 -2.79 9.91 13.63
C ALA A 98 -1.88 8.69 13.42
N ILE A 99 -1.30 8.57 12.21
CA ILE A 99 -0.32 7.53 11.90
C ILE A 99 0.94 7.73 12.74
N ASP A 100 1.49 8.94 12.81
CA ASP A 100 2.70 9.22 13.58
C ASP A 100 2.52 8.94 15.08
N LEU A 101 1.35 9.29 15.65
CA LEU A 101 0.99 8.95 17.03
C LEU A 101 0.90 7.44 17.30
N SER A 102 0.66 6.64 16.26
CA SER A 102 0.59 5.18 16.37
C SER A 102 1.96 4.52 16.14
N ILE A 103 2.60 4.80 15.01
CA ILE A 103 3.69 3.95 14.47
C ILE A 103 5.03 4.64 14.33
N SER A 104 5.19 5.91 14.73
CA SER A 104 6.49 6.59 14.66
C SER A 104 7.41 6.20 15.81
N THR A 105 8.58 5.63 15.49
CA THR A 105 9.66 5.38 16.46
C THR A 105 10.45 6.62 16.84
N TYR A 106 10.15 7.77 16.23
CA TYR A 106 10.80 9.07 16.50
C TYR A 106 9.95 9.97 17.39
N LEU A 107 8.67 9.65 17.56
CA LEU A 107 7.74 10.42 18.40
C LEU A 107 7.64 9.78 19.79
N PRO A 108 8.16 10.44 20.85
CA PRO A 108 8.09 9.89 22.20
C PRO A 108 6.65 9.64 22.63
N ASN A 109 6.42 8.51 23.28
CA ASN A 109 5.12 8.03 23.72
C ASN A 109 4.13 7.74 22.57
N SER A 110 4.56 7.54 21.32
CA SER A 110 3.69 6.90 20.32
C SER A 110 3.31 5.49 20.77
N VAL A 111 2.30 4.86 20.14
CA VAL A 111 1.90 3.49 20.50
C VAL A 111 3.07 2.50 20.34
N ILE A 112 3.82 2.60 19.24
CA ILE A 112 5.00 1.77 19.01
C ILE A 112 6.14 2.05 19.96
N ASP A 113 6.36 3.30 20.32
CA ASP A 113 7.43 3.69 21.26
C ASP A 113 7.18 3.06 22.63
N ARG A 114 5.97 3.24 23.18
CA ARG A 114 5.58 2.60 24.46
C ARG A 114 5.60 1.07 24.40
N TRP A 115 5.25 0.49 23.25
CA TRP A 115 5.29 -0.96 23.08
C TRP A 115 6.74 -1.48 23.03
N ASN A 116 7.63 -0.78 22.33
CA ASN A 116 9.07 -1.08 22.27
C ASN A 116 9.74 -0.93 23.65
N GLU A 117 9.37 0.09 24.44
CA GLU A 117 9.91 0.29 25.78
C GLU A 117 9.36 -0.69 26.85
N SER A 118 8.30 -1.44 26.54
CA SER A 118 7.68 -2.36 27.50
C SER A 118 8.50 -3.65 27.70
N ASP A 119 8.33 -4.33 28.84
CA ASP A 119 9.00 -5.61 29.11
C ASP A 119 8.39 -6.79 28.34
N SER A 120 7.07 -6.78 28.15
CA SER A 120 6.31 -7.93 27.63
C SER A 120 5.24 -7.56 26.60
N GLY A 121 5.27 -6.35 26.08
CA GLY A 121 4.29 -5.83 25.13
C GLY A 121 3.20 -5.01 25.81
N GLY A 122 2.18 -4.63 25.02
CA GLY A 122 1.18 -3.66 25.45
C GLY A 122 -0.03 -3.61 24.54
N ASN A 123 -0.99 -2.75 24.90
CA ASN A 123 -2.15 -2.50 24.06
C ASN A 123 -1.75 -1.68 22.83
N VAL A 124 -2.08 -2.19 21.66
CA VAL A 124 -1.91 -1.50 20.37
C VAL A 124 -3.26 -1.07 19.82
N ASP A 125 -3.25 -0.03 19.01
CA ASP A 125 -4.45 0.51 18.38
C ASP A 125 -4.73 -0.12 17.01
N ARG A 126 -5.80 0.33 16.37
CA ARG A 126 -6.21 -0.15 15.06
C ARG A 126 -5.22 0.18 13.93
N LEU A 127 -4.59 1.35 13.95
CA LEU A 127 -3.64 1.76 12.90
C LEU A 127 -2.40 0.87 12.96
N PHE A 128 -1.90 0.62 14.17
CA PHE A 128 -0.84 -0.35 14.43
C PHE A 128 -1.21 -1.74 13.92
N MET A 129 -2.40 -2.25 14.26
CA MET A 129 -2.85 -3.57 13.79
C MET A 129 -2.92 -3.67 12.27
N GLU A 130 -3.41 -2.63 11.60
CA GLU A 130 -3.53 -2.59 10.14
C GLU A 130 -2.15 -2.67 9.46
N VAL A 131 -1.16 -1.87 9.89
CA VAL A 131 0.20 -1.94 9.30
C VAL A 131 0.92 -3.24 9.66
N LEU A 132 0.65 -3.81 10.84
CA LEU A 132 1.23 -5.09 11.26
C LEU A 132 0.74 -6.24 10.37
N ILE A 133 -0.54 -6.23 9.98
CA ILE A 133 -1.10 -7.22 9.05
C ILE A 133 -0.44 -7.10 7.66
N GLU A 134 -0.27 -5.88 7.14
CA GLU A 134 0.43 -5.67 5.87
C GLU A 134 1.90 -6.11 5.95
N SER A 135 2.55 -5.81 7.06
CA SER A 135 3.92 -6.25 7.35
C SER A 135 4.02 -7.78 7.35
N TRP A 136 3.02 -8.47 7.90
CA TRP A 136 2.99 -9.93 7.93
C TRP A 136 2.84 -10.55 6.55
N ASN A 137 2.00 -9.95 5.71
CA ASN A 137 1.87 -10.36 4.32
C ASN A 137 3.21 -10.24 3.58
N ALA A 138 3.95 -9.15 3.80
CA ALA A 138 5.28 -8.95 3.22
C ALA A 138 6.33 -9.93 3.79
N PHE A 139 6.31 -10.18 5.09
CA PHE A 139 7.18 -11.17 5.75
C PHE A 139 6.99 -12.57 5.15
N GLN A 140 5.75 -13.03 4.98
CA GLN A 140 5.42 -14.31 4.37
C GLN A 140 5.75 -14.33 2.85
N ALA A 141 5.46 -13.24 2.15
CA ALA A 141 5.77 -13.10 0.73
C ALA A 141 7.28 -13.19 0.45
N SER A 142 8.10 -12.67 1.35
CA SER A 142 9.55 -12.55 1.19
C SER A 142 10.37 -13.64 1.88
N ASP A 143 9.72 -14.66 2.46
CA ASP A 143 10.36 -15.72 3.26
C ASP A 143 11.19 -15.17 4.42
N GLY A 144 10.66 -14.14 5.09
CA GLY A 144 11.27 -13.50 6.25
C GLY A 144 12.33 -12.45 5.94
N ALA A 145 12.58 -12.14 4.66
CA ALA A 145 13.55 -11.09 4.32
C ALA A 145 13.05 -9.68 4.70
N PHE A 146 11.75 -9.42 4.57
CA PHE A 146 11.11 -8.30 5.23
C PHE A 146 10.73 -8.72 6.64
N ASP A 147 11.38 -8.18 7.67
CA ASP A 147 11.05 -8.43 9.07
C ASP A 147 11.03 -7.12 9.86
N PRO A 148 9.87 -6.62 10.33
CA PRO A 148 9.79 -5.39 11.09
C PRO A 148 10.42 -5.51 12.49
N THR A 149 10.83 -6.70 12.93
CA THR A 149 11.47 -6.94 14.23
C THR A 149 12.99 -6.79 14.18
N VAL A 150 13.55 -6.45 13.03
CA VAL A 150 15.01 -6.26 12.81
C VAL A 150 15.58 -5.03 13.54
N LYS A 151 14.73 -4.21 14.17
CA LYS A 151 15.12 -2.94 14.82
C LYS A 151 16.31 -3.05 15.79
N PRO A 152 16.45 -4.06 16.65
CA PRO A 152 17.61 -4.14 17.55
C PRO A 152 18.94 -4.20 16.78
N LEU A 153 18.97 -4.91 15.64
CA LEU A 153 20.14 -4.97 14.77
C LEU A 153 20.34 -3.66 14.01
N VAL A 154 19.28 -3.04 13.49
CA VAL A 154 19.34 -1.72 12.84
C VAL A 154 19.96 -0.69 13.79
N SER A 155 19.57 -0.73 15.06
CA SER A 155 20.10 0.16 16.11
C SER A 155 21.57 -0.15 16.44
N LEU A 156 21.95 -1.43 16.54
CA LEU A 156 23.35 -1.86 16.70
C LEU A 156 24.25 -1.29 15.59
N TRP A 157 23.76 -1.25 14.35
CA TRP A 157 24.48 -0.70 13.20
C TRP A 157 24.37 0.83 13.06
N GLY A 158 23.65 1.51 13.96
CA GLY A 158 23.55 2.97 14.00
C GLY A 158 22.64 3.58 12.93
N PHE A 159 21.70 2.79 12.38
CA PHE A 159 20.74 3.26 11.38
C PHE A 159 19.40 3.71 11.98
N GLY A 160 19.26 3.64 13.31
CA GLY A 160 18.08 4.10 14.06
C GLY A 160 18.13 5.57 14.51
N PRO A 161 17.15 6.03 15.30
CA PRO A 161 17.15 7.37 15.93
C PRO A 161 18.33 7.57 16.88
N GLU A 162 18.83 6.48 17.46
CA GLU A 162 20.01 6.45 18.29
C GLU A 162 21.26 6.57 17.41
N LYS A 163 21.87 7.76 17.40
CA LYS A 163 23.12 7.99 16.66
C LYS A 163 24.24 7.17 17.29
N PHE A 164 24.65 6.09 16.62
CA PHE A 164 25.87 5.37 16.99
C PHE A 164 27.08 6.00 16.29
N GLU A 165 28.06 6.45 17.07
CA GLU A 165 29.24 7.16 16.55
C GLU A 165 30.37 6.22 16.11
N ASN A 166 30.24 4.88 16.25
CA ASN A 166 31.30 3.97 15.85
C ASN A 166 30.85 2.53 15.47
N PRO A 167 30.49 2.28 14.20
CA PRO A 167 30.23 0.93 13.67
C PRO A 167 31.41 -0.05 13.83
N SER A 168 32.62 0.45 14.09
CA SER A 168 33.84 -0.35 14.29
C SER A 168 33.86 -1.12 15.63
N ALA A 169 32.87 -0.88 16.51
CA ALA A 169 32.75 -1.53 17.81
C ALA A 169 31.74 -2.70 17.82
N VAL A 170 31.09 -3.01 16.70
CA VAL A 170 30.13 -4.12 16.61
C VAL A 170 30.88 -5.45 16.59
N ASP A 171 30.65 -6.29 17.61
CA ASP A 171 31.21 -7.64 17.76
C ASP A 171 30.18 -8.71 17.31
N ASP A 172 30.67 -9.79 16.69
CA ASP A 172 29.86 -10.92 16.25
C ASP A 172 29.06 -11.54 17.41
N ALA A 173 29.62 -11.53 18.62
CA ALA A 173 28.91 -12.01 19.81
C ALA A 173 27.66 -11.19 20.14
N GLU A 174 27.68 -9.87 19.89
CA GLU A 174 26.54 -9.00 20.11
C GLU A 174 25.49 -9.16 19.00
N ILE A 175 25.92 -9.37 17.75
CA ILE A 175 25.02 -9.72 16.64
C ILE A 175 24.25 -11.00 16.96
N GLU A 176 24.95 -12.08 17.36
CA GLU A 176 24.32 -13.35 17.74
C GLU A 176 23.47 -13.24 19.02
N ARG A 177 23.74 -12.25 19.88
CA ARG A 177 22.88 -11.91 21.02
C ARG A 177 21.55 -11.33 20.54
N LEU A 178 21.61 -10.29 19.71
CA LEU A 178 20.44 -9.53 19.27
C LEU A 178 19.57 -10.29 18.27
N LYS A 179 20.16 -11.14 17.42
CA LYS A 179 19.39 -12.00 16.49
C LYS A 179 18.32 -12.85 17.17
N ARG A 180 18.50 -13.20 18.45
CA ARG A 180 17.49 -13.96 19.23
C ARG A 180 16.21 -13.16 19.50
N PHE A 181 16.24 -11.84 19.30
CA PHE A 181 15.10 -10.94 19.46
C PHE A 181 14.52 -10.49 18.13
N VAL A 182 14.91 -11.14 17.03
CA VAL A 182 14.34 -10.96 15.69
C VAL A 182 13.56 -12.21 15.35
N GLY A 183 12.29 -12.05 15.03
CA GLY A 183 11.38 -13.16 14.78
C GLY A 183 9.93 -12.71 14.86
N PHE A 184 9.40 -12.20 13.75
CA PHE A 184 8.03 -11.68 13.69
C PHE A 184 6.96 -12.73 14.03
N ASP A 185 7.20 -13.99 13.71
CA ASP A 185 6.33 -15.14 14.00
C ASP A 185 6.22 -15.50 15.48
N THR A 186 7.03 -14.89 16.35
CA THR A 186 7.01 -15.13 17.80
C THR A 186 5.99 -14.26 18.55
N LEU A 187 5.45 -13.23 17.91
CA LEU A 187 4.45 -12.33 18.49
C LEU A 187 3.15 -13.07 18.79
N LYS A 188 2.47 -12.65 19.86
CA LYS A 188 1.20 -13.23 20.28
C LYS A 188 0.17 -12.14 20.53
N PHE A 189 -1.05 -12.39 20.09
CA PHE A 189 -2.15 -11.45 20.21
C PHE A 189 -3.13 -11.96 21.24
N TYR A 190 -3.67 -11.06 22.05
CA TYR A 190 -4.70 -11.38 23.02
C TYR A 190 -5.85 -10.40 22.90
N PHE A 191 -7.06 -10.92 22.69
CA PHE A 191 -8.29 -10.13 22.66
C PHE A 191 -9.33 -10.76 23.57
N LYS A 192 -9.85 -9.99 24.53
CA LYS A 192 -10.83 -10.45 25.53
C LYS A 192 -10.39 -11.73 26.29
N GLY A 193 -9.09 -11.90 26.50
CA GLY A 193 -8.50 -13.04 27.20
C GLY A 193 -8.23 -14.27 26.32
N GLU A 194 -8.58 -14.23 25.03
CA GLU A 194 -8.31 -15.30 24.08
C GLU A 194 -7.06 -14.98 23.26
N LYS A 195 -6.21 -15.99 23.05
CA LYS A 195 -5.04 -15.88 22.16
C LYS A 195 -5.54 -15.91 20.71
N LEU A 196 -5.01 -15.00 19.89
CA LEU A 196 -5.22 -14.98 18.44
C LEU A 196 -3.87 -15.13 17.72
N GLU A 197 -3.91 -15.73 16.55
CA GLU A 197 -2.83 -15.70 15.56
C GLU A 197 -3.01 -14.49 14.62
N ILE A 198 -1.92 -13.99 14.04
CA ILE A 198 -1.97 -12.84 13.13
C ILE A 198 -2.81 -13.09 11.88
N SER A 199 -2.87 -14.33 11.41
CA SER A 199 -3.74 -14.75 10.31
C SER A 199 -5.22 -14.62 10.66
N GLU A 200 -5.58 -14.80 11.93
CA GLU A 200 -6.95 -14.61 12.42
C GLU A 200 -7.31 -13.13 12.48
N LEU A 201 -6.35 -12.26 12.87
CA LEU A 201 -6.54 -10.80 12.83
C LEU A 201 -6.81 -10.30 11.41
N GLY A 202 -6.05 -10.77 10.42
CA GLY A 202 -6.26 -10.44 9.02
C GLY A 202 -7.60 -10.92 8.45
N GLY A 203 -8.22 -11.94 9.06
CA GLY A 203 -9.52 -12.47 8.66
C GLY A 203 -10.74 -11.76 9.27
N LEU A 204 -10.54 -10.81 10.19
CA LEU A 204 -11.64 -10.14 10.87
C LEU A 204 -12.38 -9.19 9.93
N LYS A 205 -13.71 -9.27 9.90
CA LYS A 205 -14.56 -8.30 9.16
C LYS A 205 -14.38 -6.86 9.66
N LYS A 206 -14.03 -6.70 10.93
CA LYS A 206 -13.75 -5.43 11.58
C LYS A 206 -12.72 -5.68 12.67
N LEU A 207 -11.60 -4.96 12.58
CA LEU A 207 -10.61 -4.96 13.65
C LEU A 207 -11.18 -4.30 14.91
N PRO A 208 -10.85 -4.81 16.11
CA PRO A 208 -11.17 -4.12 17.35
C PRO A 208 -10.43 -2.78 17.45
N ASP A 209 -10.88 -1.90 18.34
CA ASP A 209 -10.21 -0.61 18.54
C ASP A 209 -8.85 -0.77 19.25
N SER A 210 -8.69 -1.84 20.03
CA SER A 210 -7.43 -2.19 20.67
C SER A 210 -7.33 -3.69 20.97
N ILE A 211 -6.09 -4.21 20.93
CA ILE A 211 -5.72 -5.56 21.37
C ILE A 211 -4.43 -5.50 22.18
N PHE A 212 -4.18 -6.52 22.99
CA PHE A 212 -2.89 -6.69 23.64
C PHE A 212 -1.95 -7.47 22.72
N LEU A 213 -0.82 -6.86 22.34
CA LEU A 213 0.25 -7.47 21.57
C LEU A 213 1.39 -7.81 22.53
N TRP A 214 1.64 -9.10 22.73
CA TRP A 214 2.72 -9.61 23.57
C TRP A 214 4.01 -9.78 22.78
N LYS A 215 5.15 -9.50 23.43
CA LYS A 215 6.50 -9.75 22.90
C LYS A 215 7.34 -10.60 23.88
N PRO A 216 8.32 -11.37 23.37
CA PRO A 216 9.05 -12.35 24.18
C PRO A 216 10.08 -11.76 25.15
N ALA A 217 10.57 -10.55 24.90
CA ALA A 217 11.59 -9.89 25.71
C ALA A 217 11.52 -8.36 25.57
N SER A 218 12.11 -7.63 26.52
CA SER A 218 12.26 -6.17 26.48
C SER A 218 13.01 -5.69 25.24
N GLU A 219 14.06 -6.41 24.84
CA GLU A 219 14.91 -6.11 23.69
C GLU A 219 14.25 -6.42 22.35
N PHE A 220 13.08 -7.06 22.35
CA PHE A 220 12.30 -7.26 21.14
C PHE A 220 11.64 -5.93 20.77
N GLU A 221 11.91 -5.44 19.57
CA GLU A 221 11.40 -4.16 19.11
C GLU A 221 10.87 -4.26 17.69
N LEU A 222 9.88 -3.42 17.38
CA LEU A 222 9.30 -3.24 16.06
C LEU A 222 9.73 -1.92 15.44
N ASP A 223 9.93 -1.95 14.13
CA ASP A 223 10.11 -0.80 13.25
C ASP A 223 9.32 -1.01 11.95
N PHE A 224 8.46 -0.05 11.62
CA PHE A 224 7.67 -0.04 10.38
C PHE A 224 8.23 0.90 9.31
N ASN A 225 9.44 1.43 9.47
CA ASN A 225 10.03 2.38 8.51
C ASN A 225 10.10 1.83 7.07
N ALA A 226 10.21 0.51 6.89
CA ALA A 226 10.27 -0.15 5.58
C ALA A 226 8.91 -0.37 4.88
N ILE A 227 7.81 0.09 5.49
CA ILE A 227 6.43 -0.03 4.95
C ILE A 227 5.56 1.20 5.28
N GLY A 228 5.94 1.99 6.29
CA GLY A 228 5.11 3.01 6.90
C GLY A 228 4.78 4.16 5.95
N GLN A 229 5.72 4.59 5.12
CA GLN A 229 5.47 5.62 4.10
C GLN A 229 4.53 5.09 3.03
N GLY A 230 4.78 3.89 2.48
CA GLY A 230 3.87 3.25 1.55
C GLY A 230 2.45 3.08 2.10
N TRP A 231 2.33 2.64 3.35
CA TRP A 231 1.05 2.50 4.03
C TRP A 231 0.35 3.84 4.28
N SER A 232 1.10 4.89 4.60
CA SER A 232 0.56 6.24 4.77
C SER A 232 -0.02 6.78 3.47
N VAL A 233 0.66 6.54 2.34
CA VAL A 233 0.16 6.90 1.00
C VAL A 233 -1.18 6.20 0.74
N ASP A 234 -1.31 4.92 1.11
CA ASP A 234 -2.57 4.18 0.96
C ASP A 234 -3.69 4.75 1.83
N LYS A 235 -3.40 5.09 3.10
CA LYS A 235 -4.39 5.70 4.02
C LYS A 235 -4.83 7.07 3.55
N VAL A 236 -3.92 7.88 3.02
CA VAL A 236 -4.28 9.13 2.36
C VAL A 236 -5.14 8.84 1.13
N ALA A 237 -4.79 7.88 0.28
CA ALA A 237 -5.60 7.53 -0.88
C ALA A 237 -7.03 7.08 -0.52
N GLU A 238 -7.23 6.42 0.64
CA GLU A 238 -8.56 6.12 1.17
C GLU A 238 -9.40 7.38 1.41
N VAL A 239 -8.82 8.47 1.94
CA VAL A 239 -9.51 9.77 2.11
C VAL A 239 -10.06 10.25 0.78
N PHE A 240 -9.24 10.23 -0.28
CA PHE A 240 -9.65 10.69 -1.61
C PHE A 240 -10.78 9.82 -2.18
N ARG A 241 -10.68 8.50 -2.04
CA ARG A 241 -11.74 7.56 -2.46
C ARG A 241 -13.06 7.81 -1.72
N VAL A 242 -13.02 7.99 -0.40
CA VAL A 242 -14.21 8.30 0.42
C VAL A 242 -14.81 9.66 0.06
N ARG A 243 -13.98 10.62 -0.37
CA ARG A 243 -14.41 11.93 -0.87
C ARG A 243 -14.87 11.91 -2.33
N GLU A 244 -14.92 10.73 -2.95
CA GLU A 244 -15.31 10.51 -4.35
C GLU A 244 -14.37 11.22 -5.35
N ILE A 245 -13.09 11.38 -4.99
CA ILE A 245 -12.05 11.93 -5.85
C ILE A 245 -11.26 10.77 -6.44
N GLU A 246 -11.38 10.58 -7.75
CA GLU A 246 -10.82 9.41 -8.44
C GLU A 246 -9.56 9.72 -9.27
N VAL A 247 -9.32 10.98 -9.63
CA VAL A 247 -8.16 11.42 -10.41
C VAL A 247 -7.20 12.14 -9.46
N PHE A 248 -6.21 11.39 -8.97
CA PHE A 248 -5.24 11.89 -8.02
C PHE A 248 -3.87 11.24 -8.21
N PHE A 249 -2.86 11.93 -7.69
CA PHE A 249 -1.50 11.49 -7.46
C PHE A 249 -1.17 11.86 -6.01
N ILE A 250 -0.69 10.90 -5.24
CA ILE A 250 -0.23 11.07 -3.86
C ILE A 250 1.19 10.53 -3.79
N GLU A 251 2.09 11.34 -3.22
CA GLU A 251 3.47 10.97 -2.93
C GLU A 251 3.85 11.39 -1.52
N ILE A 252 4.50 10.49 -0.79
CA ILE A 252 5.11 10.74 0.53
C ILE A 252 6.44 9.99 0.49
N GLY A 253 7.58 10.66 0.68
CA GLY A 253 8.88 9.96 0.78
C GLY A 253 9.46 9.36 -0.50
N GLY A 254 8.76 9.46 -1.63
CA GLY A 254 9.05 8.74 -2.87
C GLY A 254 8.10 7.57 -3.14
N GLU A 255 7.28 7.20 -2.17
CA GLU A 255 6.22 6.20 -2.27
C GLU A 255 4.98 6.85 -2.89
N ILE A 256 4.38 6.18 -3.87
CA ILE A 256 3.41 6.80 -4.78
C ILE A 256 2.17 5.92 -4.93
N VAL A 257 0.99 6.55 -4.94
CA VAL A 257 -0.26 5.97 -5.47
C VAL A 257 -0.90 6.94 -6.44
N VAL A 258 -1.40 6.40 -7.56
CA VAL A 258 -2.20 7.15 -8.52
C VAL A 258 -3.56 6.53 -8.76
N GLY A 259 -4.55 7.39 -8.94
CA GLY A 259 -5.91 7.04 -9.35
C GLY A 259 -6.07 6.91 -10.86
N LYS A 260 -7.23 7.31 -11.37
CA LYS A 260 -7.58 7.30 -12.79
C LYS A 260 -6.61 8.18 -13.61
N PRO A 261 -6.53 7.96 -14.94
CA PRO A 261 -5.77 8.85 -15.83
C PRO A 261 -6.19 10.31 -15.66
N LYS A 262 -5.29 11.23 -16.01
CA LYS A 262 -5.57 12.67 -16.01
C LYS A 262 -6.76 12.98 -16.94
N PRO A 263 -7.42 14.14 -16.78
CA PRO A 263 -8.61 14.47 -17.56
C PRO A 263 -8.38 14.56 -19.08
N ASP A 264 -7.14 14.81 -19.51
CA ASP A 264 -6.70 14.79 -20.90
C ASP A 264 -6.51 13.35 -21.46
N GLY A 265 -6.67 12.33 -20.62
CA GLY A 265 -6.47 10.91 -20.95
C GLY A 265 -5.05 10.41 -20.71
N GLU A 266 -4.10 11.30 -20.39
CA GLU A 266 -2.69 10.93 -20.21
C GLU A 266 -2.46 10.19 -18.88
N LEU A 267 -1.65 9.14 -18.94
CA LEU A 267 -1.21 8.40 -17.76
C LEU A 267 -0.25 9.24 -16.90
N TRP A 268 -0.15 8.92 -15.62
CA TRP A 268 0.80 9.53 -14.71
C TRP A 268 2.22 9.05 -15.04
N ARG A 269 3.20 9.95 -15.12
CA ARG A 269 4.57 9.65 -15.55
C ARG A 269 5.53 9.80 -14.38
N PHE A 270 6.33 8.76 -14.14
CA PHE A 270 7.32 8.73 -13.06
C PHE A 270 8.69 8.34 -13.59
N GLY A 271 9.70 9.13 -13.27
CA GLY A 271 11.08 8.82 -13.58
C GLY A 271 11.65 7.81 -12.58
N ILE A 272 12.37 6.80 -13.07
CA ILE A 272 13.30 6.02 -12.27
C ILE A 272 14.67 6.66 -12.43
N ASP A 273 15.29 7.07 -11.33
CA ASP A 273 16.63 7.65 -11.34
C ASP A 273 17.70 6.60 -11.71
N LYS A 274 18.75 7.02 -12.42
CA LYS A 274 20.00 6.25 -12.45
C LYS A 274 20.66 6.31 -11.07
N PRO A 275 21.14 5.19 -10.52
CA PRO A 275 21.84 5.17 -9.24
C PRO A 275 23.27 5.66 -9.43
N GLU A 276 23.42 6.98 -9.59
CA GLU A 276 24.69 7.68 -9.69
C GLU A 276 24.92 8.49 -8.39
N SER A 277 26.18 8.71 -8.03
CA SER A 277 26.56 9.41 -6.79
C SER A 277 26.47 10.94 -6.89
N ASP A 278 26.32 11.49 -8.10
CA ASP A 278 26.19 12.92 -8.32
C ASP A 278 24.75 13.38 -8.08
N MET A 279 24.58 14.22 -7.06
CA MET A 279 23.27 14.74 -6.61
C MET A 279 22.75 15.89 -7.48
N GLU A 280 23.61 16.55 -8.26
CA GLU A 280 23.24 17.76 -9.03
C GLU A 280 22.69 17.43 -10.43
N ASN A 281 23.04 16.27 -10.99
CA ASN A 281 22.57 15.82 -12.31
C ASN A 281 21.85 14.46 -12.22
N ARG A 282 20.56 14.48 -11.85
CA ARG A 282 19.72 13.28 -11.81
C ARG A 282 19.34 12.84 -13.22
N ALA A 283 20.14 11.96 -13.81
CA ALA A 283 19.80 11.30 -15.06
C ALA A 283 18.71 10.25 -14.82
N LEU A 284 17.69 10.23 -15.68
CA LEU A 284 16.65 9.21 -15.64
C LEU A 284 17.14 7.91 -16.31
N GLN A 285 16.90 6.79 -15.66
CA GLN A 285 17.10 5.45 -16.18
C GLN A 285 15.91 4.99 -17.03
N ALA A 286 14.69 5.33 -16.61
CA ALA A 286 13.45 4.99 -17.31
C ALA A 286 12.31 5.94 -16.92
N ILE A 287 11.24 5.96 -17.71
CA ILE A 287 9.97 6.62 -17.35
C ILE A 287 8.87 5.57 -17.35
N ILE A 288 8.13 5.45 -16.26
CA ILE A 288 7.00 4.53 -16.10
C ILE A 288 5.69 5.31 -16.17
N LYS A 289 4.72 4.78 -16.92
CA LYS A 289 3.36 5.29 -17.03
C LYS A 289 2.38 4.48 -16.19
N LEU A 290 1.67 5.12 -15.25
CA LEU A 290 0.80 4.47 -14.29
C LEU A 290 -0.67 4.97 -14.34
N ARG A 291 -1.57 4.08 -13.93
CA ARG A 291 -2.98 4.34 -13.59
C ARG A 291 -3.42 3.34 -12.53
N ASN A 292 -4.26 3.77 -11.58
CA ASN A 292 -4.88 2.94 -10.55
C ASN A 292 -3.89 1.96 -9.89
N ARG A 293 -2.73 2.46 -9.48
CA ARG A 293 -1.59 1.63 -9.08
C ARG A 293 -0.63 2.37 -8.18
N ALA A 294 0.13 1.61 -7.41
CA ALA A 294 1.18 2.11 -6.55
C ALA A 294 2.58 1.87 -7.13
N LEU A 295 3.56 2.62 -6.63
CA LEU A 295 4.97 2.46 -6.92
C LEU A 295 5.79 2.85 -5.68
N ALA A 296 6.80 2.05 -5.35
CA ALA A 296 7.81 2.39 -4.35
C ALA A 296 9.20 2.02 -4.88
N THR A 297 10.24 2.68 -4.36
CA THR A 297 11.63 2.41 -4.74
C THR A 297 12.56 2.43 -3.53
N SER A 298 13.17 1.30 -3.24
CA SER A 298 14.22 1.18 -2.22
C SER A 298 15.59 1.17 -2.90
N GLY A 299 16.61 1.76 -2.28
CA GLY A 299 17.95 1.81 -2.89
C GLY A 299 19.09 2.07 -1.91
N ASN A 300 20.24 1.48 -2.21
CA ASN A 300 21.44 1.51 -1.35
C ASN A 300 22.48 2.56 -1.78
N TYR A 301 22.25 3.26 -2.90
CA TYR A 301 23.23 4.19 -3.49
C TYR A 301 23.27 5.58 -2.84
N ARG A 302 22.34 5.90 -1.92
CA ARG A 302 22.23 7.22 -1.28
C ARG A 302 22.64 7.24 0.21
N LYS A 303 22.51 6.10 0.91
CA LYS A 303 22.78 5.97 2.35
C LYS A 303 23.66 4.74 2.58
N PHE A 304 24.97 4.94 2.59
CA PHE A 304 25.97 3.91 2.87
C PHE A 304 27.15 4.51 3.68
N TYR A 305 27.88 3.65 4.39
CA TYR A 305 29.19 4.00 4.96
C TYR A 305 30.28 3.05 4.44
N GLU A 306 31.54 3.43 4.51
CA GLU A 306 32.67 2.62 4.04
C GLU A 306 33.53 2.14 5.21
N ARG A 307 33.84 0.84 5.27
CA ARG A 307 34.76 0.21 6.24
C ARG A 307 35.67 -0.77 5.51
N ASP A 308 36.98 -0.68 5.75
CA ASP A 308 38.00 -1.58 5.16
C ASP A 308 37.93 -1.67 3.62
N GLY A 309 37.47 -0.60 2.95
CA GLY A 309 37.22 -0.56 1.50
C GLY A 309 35.90 -1.20 1.04
N VAL A 310 35.03 -1.60 1.97
CA VAL A 310 33.71 -2.20 1.74
C VAL A 310 32.61 -1.20 2.09
N ARG A 311 31.66 -0.98 1.17
CA ARG A 311 30.47 -0.15 1.42
C ARG A 311 29.36 -0.96 2.09
N TYR A 312 28.82 -0.45 3.19
CA TYR A 312 27.72 -1.05 3.95
C TYR A 312 26.45 -0.23 3.71
N ALA A 313 25.40 -0.89 3.25
CA ALA A 313 24.06 -0.31 3.11
C ALA A 313 23.36 -0.18 4.47
N HIS A 314 22.26 0.57 4.53
CA HIS A 314 21.41 0.66 5.73
C HIS A 314 20.46 -0.52 5.91
N THR A 315 20.30 -1.34 4.87
CA THR A 315 19.47 -2.54 4.89
C THR A 315 20.21 -3.68 5.58
N ILE A 316 19.63 -4.20 6.67
CA ILE A 316 20.13 -5.36 7.42
C ILE A 316 19.41 -6.62 6.96
N ASP A 317 20.15 -7.70 6.76
CA ASP A 317 19.56 -9.03 6.54
C ASP A 317 19.17 -9.65 7.90
N PRO A 318 17.87 -9.89 8.17
CA PRO A 318 17.42 -10.43 9.46
C PRO A 318 18.02 -11.79 9.82
N SER A 319 18.39 -12.60 8.82
CA SER A 319 18.92 -13.95 9.03
C SER A 319 20.38 -13.95 9.47
N THR A 320 21.17 -13.02 8.94
CA THR A 320 22.60 -12.91 9.22
C THR A 320 22.91 -11.87 10.29
N GLY A 321 22.07 -10.85 10.42
CA GLY A 321 22.20 -9.72 11.34
C GLY A 321 23.23 -8.67 10.92
N ILE A 322 23.70 -8.74 9.68
CA ILE A 322 24.69 -7.82 9.10
C ILE A 322 24.07 -7.01 7.95
N PRO A 323 24.65 -5.85 7.60
CA PRO A 323 24.24 -5.12 6.42
C PRO A 323 24.46 -5.93 5.15
N VAL A 324 23.54 -5.80 4.20
CA VAL A 324 23.55 -6.59 2.96
C VAL A 324 24.82 -6.32 2.13
N GLN A 325 25.37 -7.38 1.56
CA GLN A 325 26.59 -7.34 0.73
C GLN A 325 26.33 -7.94 -0.66
N HIS A 326 25.61 -7.20 -1.49
CA HIS A 326 25.35 -7.58 -2.88
C HIS A 326 25.32 -6.36 -3.80
N ASN A 327 25.35 -6.61 -5.10
CA ASN A 327 25.45 -5.59 -6.15
C ASN A 327 24.11 -4.95 -6.55
N LEU A 328 22.99 -5.28 -5.91
CA LEU A 328 21.71 -4.61 -6.17
C LEU A 328 21.75 -3.17 -5.63
N LEU A 329 21.51 -2.20 -6.51
CA LEU A 329 21.59 -0.76 -6.20
C LEU A 329 20.22 -0.17 -5.91
N SER A 330 19.20 -0.60 -6.65
CA SER A 330 17.83 -0.09 -6.54
C SER A 330 16.82 -1.18 -6.91
N ALA A 331 15.69 -1.20 -6.20
CA ALA A 331 14.53 -2.01 -6.50
C ALA A 331 13.29 -1.10 -6.57
N THR A 332 12.71 -0.94 -7.75
CA THR A 332 11.41 -0.30 -7.95
C THR A 332 10.35 -1.38 -8.12
N VAL A 333 9.30 -1.30 -7.31
CA VAL A 333 8.18 -2.27 -7.29
C VAL A 333 6.87 -1.54 -7.52
N LEU A 334 5.98 -2.12 -8.33
CA LEU A 334 4.61 -1.61 -8.48
C LEU A 334 3.64 -2.60 -7.85
N GLY A 335 2.94 -2.15 -6.82
CA GLY A 335 1.96 -2.93 -6.07
C GLY A 335 0.52 -2.55 -6.40
N SER A 336 -0.40 -3.33 -5.83
CA SER A 336 -1.81 -2.95 -5.74
C SER A 336 -2.04 -1.86 -4.69
N SER A 337 -1.18 -1.84 -3.67
CA SER A 337 -1.05 -0.82 -2.62
C SER A 337 0.40 -0.33 -2.55
N ALA A 338 0.62 0.86 -2.00
CA ALA A 338 1.97 1.39 -1.80
C ALA A 338 2.68 0.69 -0.64
N ALA A 339 1.96 0.24 0.39
CA ALA A 339 2.51 -0.60 1.47
C ALA A 339 3.14 -1.89 0.92
N GLU A 340 2.43 -2.59 0.03
CA GLU A 340 2.94 -3.80 -0.62
C GLU A 340 4.20 -3.49 -1.44
N ALA A 341 4.16 -2.41 -2.22
CA ALA A 341 5.29 -2.02 -3.06
C ALA A 341 6.53 -1.66 -2.23
N ASP A 342 6.36 -0.90 -1.16
CA ASP A 342 7.42 -0.40 -0.27
C ASP A 342 8.10 -1.55 0.48
N ALA A 343 7.28 -2.40 1.12
CA ALA A 343 7.78 -3.56 1.85
C ALA A 343 8.52 -4.55 0.94
N MET A 344 7.98 -4.83 -0.25
CA MET A 344 8.63 -5.75 -1.20
C MET A 344 9.87 -5.14 -1.86
N ALA A 345 9.89 -3.83 -2.12
CA ALA A 345 11.10 -3.16 -2.60
C ALA A 345 12.22 -3.31 -1.56
N THR A 346 11.92 -3.12 -0.27
CA THR A 346 12.88 -3.34 0.81
C THR A 346 13.30 -4.81 0.91
N ALA A 347 12.36 -5.76 0.85
CA ALA A 347 12.65 -7.18 0.85
C ALA A 347 13.62 -7.60 -0.28
N PHE A 348 13.43 -7.05 -1.49
CA PHE A 348 14.32 -7.31 -2.63
C PHE A 348 15.71 -6.70 -2.42
N MET A 349 15.79 -5.53 -1.79
CA MET A 349 17.05 -4.95 -1.34
C MET A 349 17.72 -5.75 -0.22
N VAL A 350 16.99 -6.60 0.51
CA VAL A 350 17.55 -7.54 1.50
C VAL A 350 18.16 -8.76 0.81
N ILE A 351 17.36 -9.45 -0.02
CA ILE A 351 17.77 -10.75 -0.60
C ILE A 351 18.66 -10.62 -1.85
N GLY A 352 18.71 -9.43 -2.43
CA GLY A 352 19.47 -9.14 -3.65
C GLY A 352 18.83 -9.69 -4.92
N LYS A 353 19.49 -9.40 -6.05
CA LYS A 353 18.95 -9.65 -7.39
C LYS A 353 18.62 -11.12 -7.64
N ASP A 354 19.56 -12.04 -7.46
CA ASP A 354 19.36 -13.45 -7.88
C ASP A 354 18.32 -14.18 -7.04
N SER A 355 18.27 -13.92 -5.74
CA SER A 355 17.22 -14.42 -4.85
C SER A 355 15.87 -13.81 -5.18
N THR A 356 15.81 -12.51 -5.48
CA THR A 356 14.58 -11.85 -5.97
C THR A 356 14.07 -12.53 -7.24
N LEU A 357 14.94 -12.80 -8.21
CA LEU A 357 14.53 -13.49 -9.44
C LEU A 357 14.04 -14.91 -9.20
N SER A 358 14.56 -15.59 -8.18
CA SER A 358 14.12 -16.94 -7.79
C SER A 358 12.75 -16.87 -7.11
N LEU A 359 12.58 -15.95 -6.16
CA LEU A 359 11.32 -15.70 -5.46
C LEU A 359 10.20 -15.33 -6.43
N LEU A 360 10.46 -14.46 -7.41
CA LEU A 360 9.48 -14.07 -8.43
C LEU A 360 9.06 -15.22 -9.35
N LYS A 361 9.94 -16.21 -9.60
CA LYS A 361 9.60 -17.41 -10.36
C LYS A 361 8.73 -18.37 -9.57
N GLU A 362 8.96 -18.46 -8.27
CA GLU A 362 8.21 -19.33 -7.36
C GLU A 362 6.83 -18.73 -7.02
N LYS A 363 6.81 -17.47 -6.58
CA LYS A 363 5.63 -16.76 -6.10
C LYS A 363 5.08 -15.81 -7.17
N THR A 364 4.60 -16.38 -8.26
CA THR A 364 4.10 -15.64 -9.44
C THR A 364 2.95 -14.65 -9.15
N TYR A 365 2.27 -14.80 -8.01
CA TYR A 365 1.21 -13.90 -7.54
C TYR A 365 1.72 -12.57 -6.98
N LEU A 366 3.00 -12.47 -6.58
CA LEU A 366 3.63 -11.25 -6.05
C LEU A 366 3.80 -10.14 -7.09
N SER A 367 3.03 -10.20 -8.18
CA SER A 367 2.96 -9.20 -9.23
C SER A 367 4.33 -8.92 -9.85
N ASN A 368 4.53 -9.45 -11.06
CA ASN A 368 5.73 -9.30 -11.89
C ASN A 368 6.03 -7.84 -12.34
N TYR A 369 6.03 -6.85 -11.44
CA TYR A 369 6.29 -5.45 -11.74
C TYR A 369 7.47 -4.94 -10.94
N VAL A 370 8.59 -5.59 -11.17
CA VAL A 370 9.87 -5.27 -10.56
C VAL A 370 10.80 -4.71 -11.62
N TYR A 371 11.44 -3.60 -11.30
CA TYR A 371 12.56 -3.01 -12.03
C TYR A 371 13.75 -2.94 -11.09
N LEU A 372 14.80 -3.70 -11.38
CA LEU A 372 16.01 -3.73 -10.57
C LEU A 372 17.13 -3.03 -11.32
N ILE A 373 17.95 -2.28 -10.60
CA ILE A 373 19.22 -1.75 -11.10
C ILE A 373 20.33 -2.35 -10.25
N TYR A 374 21.34 -2.93 -10.88
CA TYR A 374 22.44 -3.61 -10.21
C TYR A 374 23.78 -3.33 -10.90
N ASP A 375 24.86 -3.32 -10.11
CA ASP A 375 26.22 -3.21 -10.65
C ASP A 375 26.68 -4.55 -11.23
N SER A 376 27.26 -4.54 -12.41
CA SER A 376 27.89 -5.71 -13.03
C SER A 376 29.29 -5.35 -13.50
N ALA A 377 30.24 -5.40 -12.57
CA ALA A 377 31.66 -5.08 -12.80
C ALA A 377 31.86 -3.60 -13.17
N GLY A 378 31.27 -2.70 -12.37
CA GLY A 378 31.37 -1.25 -12.56
C GLY A 378 30.42 -0.68 -13.62
N VAL A 379 29.50 -1.50 -14.13
CA VAL A 379 28.50 -1.10 -15.13
C VAL A 379 27.11 -1.38 -14.60
N ASN A 380 26.30 -0.33 -14.49
CA ASN A 380 24.89 -0.43 -14.13
C ASN A 380 24.13 -1.23 -15.19
N LYS A 381 23.48 -2.31 -14.77
CA LYS A 381 22.58 -3.13 -15.58
C LYS A 381 21.19 -3.13 -14.95
N THR A 382 20.21 -3.49 -15.76
CA THR A 382 18.82 -3.51 -15.35
C THR A 382 18.22 -4.89 -15.52
N PHE A 383 17.36 -5.28 -14.59
CA PHE A 383 16.39 -6.35 -14.79
C PHE A 383 15.00 -5.74 -14.83
N ILE A 384 14.24 -6.09 -15.87
CA ILE A 384 12.92 -5.55 -16.12
C ILE A 384 11.98 -6.74 -16.27
N SER A 385 11.05 -6.86 -15.34
CA SER A 385 9.99 -7.87 -15.43
C SER A 385 9.09 -7.63 -16.67
N PRO A 386 8.51 -8.69 -17.29
CA PRO A 386 7.75 -8.52 -18.54
C PRO A 386 6.57 -7.54 -18.44
N GLN A 387 5.94 -7.42 -17.26
CA GLN A 387 4.73 -6.64 -17.06
C GLN A 387 5.07 -5.16 -16.86
N ILE A 388 6.18 -4.84 -16.18
CA ILE A 388 6.65 -3.45 -16.10
C ILE A 388 7.18 -2.95 -17.45
N LYS A 389 7.76 -3.83 -18.29
CA LYS A 389 8.28 -3.44 -19.61
C LYS A 389 7.21 -2.76 -20.48
N ARG A 390 5.95 -3.15 -20.35
CA ARG A 390 4.80 -2.56 -21.08
C ARG A 390 4.40 -1.18 -20.58
N LEU A 391 4.84 -0.80 -19.38
CA LEU A 391 4.55 0.49 -18.75
C LEU A 391 5.68 1.49 -18.94
N ILE A 392 6.84 1.04 -19.40
CA ILE A 392 7.99 1.90 -19.68
C ILE A 392 7.75 2.67 -20.98
N GLU A 393 8.00 3.96 -20.95
CA GLU A 393 8.01 4.82 -22.13
C GLU A 393 9.26 4.51 -22.98
N ASN A 394 9.07 4.16 -24.24
CA ASN A 394 10.12 3.78 -25.19
C ASN A 394 11.05 2.66 -24.65
N PRO A 395 10.51 1.44 -24.40
CA PRO A 395 11.31 0.35 -23.89
C PRO A 395 12.32 -0.12 -24.95
N GLU A 396 13.62 -0.07 -24.63
CA GLU A 396 14.68 -0.63 -25.47
C GLU A 396 14.56 -2.16 -25.69
#